data_AF-A0A534GH82-F1
#
_entry.id   AF-A0A534GH82-F1
#
_cell.length_a   1.000
_cell.length_b   1.000
_cell.length_c   1.000
_cell.angle_alpha   90.00
_cell.angle_beta   90.00
_cell.angle_gamma   90.00
#
_symmetry.space_group_name_H-M   'P 1'
#
loop_
_entity.id
_entity.type
_entity.pdbx_description
1 polymer ?
#
loop_
_entity_poly.entity_id
_entity_poly.type
_entity_poly.pdbx_seq_one_letter_code
_entity_poly.pdbx_strand_id
1 'polypeptide(L)'
;MITRRHLLKTGIAAGTFLSLSRRAFPFAQSPVNLRKFAIRLPGVGPAAANEMGAYIPLATKGAGVIAGQAVDTYSLGVARFSQFLHPDLPGVTGFYGYYDIAAGDHKYLGGAIVATRGKPLLLTVANQLPNSELIPIDKTIMASATQTVGDLPLNRTVTHMHGGFTPWFSDGTPFQWYTPTGLHGQSFMNVPGTNPPAGSATFYYPMNQSARLLWYHDHTMGVTRTNAYSGIAAPLILTDPFETYLINNGLVPELVGIPLVIQDKAFVPLDILGQDPSWRWGGPGSLWYPHLYEKSSTALGRWDYGPDSTPPAVLPPGHRRLPNPSVVPEAFFDTTLVNGAPYPVVNVTDRTFRLRLLNGSQARFWHLNLYAEDSSLTGEAHERQGDDAVPDRN
;
A
#
# COMPACT_ATOMS: atom_id res chain seq x y z
N MET A 1 -27.69 -58.29 29.23
CA MET A 1 -28.76 -57.26 29.17
C MET A 1 -28.33 -56.05 29.99
N ILE A 2 -27.88 -54.99 29.32
CA ILE A 2 -27.52 -53.73 29.98
C ILE A 2 -28.82 -52.94 30.20
N THR A 3 -29.16 -52.66 31.45
CA THR A 3 -30.42 -51.98 31.80
C THR A 3 -30.29 -50.46 31.66
N ARG A 4 -31.40 -49.77 31.34
CA ARG A 4 -31.49 -48.30 31.11
C ARG A 4 -30.92 -47.44 32.25
N ARG A 5 -30.71 -47.98 33.46
CA ARG A 5 -30.08 -47.30 34.60
C ARG A 5 -28.54 -47.23 34.52
N HIS A 6 -27.89 -48.05 33.70
CA HIS A 6 -26.44 -47.96 33.47
C HIS A 6 -26.05 -46.94 32.38
N LEU A 7 -26.99 -46.55 31.52
CA LEU A 7 -26.78 -45.55 30.46
C LEU A 7 -26.78 -44.10 31.02
N LEU A 8 -27.49 -43.87 32.12
CA LEU A 8 -27.60 -42.54 32.76
C LEU A 8 -26.43 -42.19 33.70
N LYS A 9 -25.66 -43.19 34.17
CA LYS A 9 -24.41 -42.95 34.91
C LYS A 9 -23.17 -42.85 34.02
N THR A 10 -23.27 -43.28 32.76
CA THR A 10 -22.23 -43.10 31.73
C THR A 10 -22.43 -41.81 30.91
N GLY A 11 -23.61 -41.17 30.98
CA GLY A 11 -23.93 -39.94 30.25
C GLY A 11 -23.42 -38.62 30.86
N ILE A 12 -22.79 -38.62 32.03
CA ILE A 12 -22.29 -37.39 32.69
C ILE A 12 -20.75 -37.23 32.56
N ALA A 13 -20.05 -38.24 32.04
CA ALA A 13 -18.58 -38.22 31.89
C ALA A 13 -18.11 -38.16 30.42
N ALA A 14 -18.93 -37.58 29.53
CA ALA A 14 -18.54 -37.26 28.15
C ALA A 14 -18.62 -35.75 27.86
N GLY A 15 -18.59 -34.93 28.91
CA GLY A 15 -18.23 -33.51 28.83
C GLY A 15 -16.72 -33.36 28.86
N THR A 16 -16.00 -34.14 28.05
CA THR A 16 -14.60 -33.83 27.79
C THR A 16 -14.64 -32.49 27.07
N PHE A 17 -14.22 -31.44 27.75
CA PHE A 17 -13.67 -30.25 27.12
C PHE A 17 -12.59 -30.74 26.16
N LEU A 18 -12.99 -31.08 24.94
CA LEU A 18 -12.12 -30.98 23.78
C LEU A 18 -11.89 -29.48 23.64
N SER A 19 -11.00 -28.95 24.47
CA SER A 19 -10.14 -27.86 24.04
C SER A 19 -9.37 -28.43 22.85
N LEU A 20 -10.00 -28.44 21.69
CA LEU A 20 -9.27 -28.36 20.45
C LEU A 20 -8.45 -27.09 20.65
N SER A 21 -7.18 -27.26 20.98
CA SER A 21 -6.19 -26.23 20.85
C SER A 21 -6.23 -25.86 19.37
N ARG A 22 -7.11 -24.93 18.99
CA ARG A 22 -7.04 -24.28 17.69
C ARG A 22 -5.64 -23.71 17.67
N ARG A 23 -4.77 -24.31 16.86
CA ARG A 23 -3.47 -23.72 16.57
C ARG A 23 -3.80 -22.41 15.85
N ALA A 24 -3.70 -21.31 16.59
CA ALA A 24 -3.71 -19.99 16.00
C ALA A 24 -2.38 -19.82 15.28
N PHE A 25 -2.44 -19.65 13.97
CA PHE A 25 -1.29 -19.28 13.15
C PHE A 25 -1.28 -17.76 13.04
N PRO A 26 -0.11 -17.10 12.97
CA PRO A 26 -0.04 -15.64 12.92
C PRO A 26 -0.40 -15.09 11.54
N PHE A 27 -1.66 -15.30 11.13
CA PHE A 27 -2.31 -14.66 10.01
C PHE A 27 -3.52 -13.87 10.51
N ALA A 28 -3.92 -12.85 9.75
CA ALA A 28 -5.23 -12.24 9.92
C ALA A 28 -5.92 -12.12 8.57
N GLN A 29 -7.21 -12.44 8.59
CA GLN A 29 -8.13 -12.13 7.52
C GLN A 29 -8.84 -10.82 7.87
N SER A 30 -8.97 -9.94 6.89
CA SER A 30 -9.81 -8.76 6.98
C SER A 30 -11.24 -9.14 7.37
N PRO A 31 -12.04 -8.22 7.96
CA PRO A 31 -13.42 -8.49 8.30
C PRO A 31 -14.19 -9.15 7.15
N VAL A 32 -14.68 -10.38 7.38
CA VAL A 32 -15.32 -11.23 6.34
C VAL A 32 -16.64 -10.67 5.81
N ASN A 33 -17.17 -9.63 6.45
CA ASN A 33 -18.43 -8.96 6.12
C ASN A 33 -18.26 -7.67 5.33
N LEU A 34 -17.06 -7.39 4.79
CA LEU A 34 -16.82 -6.20 3.97
C LEU A 34 -17.57 -6.32 2.63
N ARG A 35 -18.70 -5.62 2.46
CA ARG A 35 -19.47 -5.67 1.21
C ARG A 35 -18.63 -5.12 0.05
N LYS A 36 -18.57 -5.87 -1.04
CA LYS A 36 -17.95 -5.43 -2.29
C LYS A 36 -18.90 -4.46 -3.02
N PHE A 37 -18.35 -3.53 -3.78
CA PHE A 37 -19.07 -2.62 -4.69
C PHE A 37 -20.12 -1.71 -4.01
N ALA A 38 -19.95 -1.46 -2.71
CA ALA A 38 -20.88 -0.68 -1.89
C ALA A 38 -20.55 0.82 -1.81
N ILE A 39 -19.36 1.23 -2.26
CA ILE A 39 -18.90 2.62 -2.24
C ILE A 39 -18.35 3.05 -3.60
N ARG A 40 -18.48 4.34 -3.92
CA ARG A 40 -17.97 4.87 -5.20
C ARG A 40 -16.44 4.89 -5.24
N LEU A 41 -15.88 4.68 -6.43
CA LEU A 41 -14.47 4.84 -6.75
C LEU A 41 -14.04 6.29 -6.45
N PRO A 42 -13.04 6.51 -5.57
CA PRO A 42 -12.42 7.81 -5.39
C PRO A 42 -11.79 8.28 -6.71
N GLY A 43 -12.21 9.43 -7.21
CA GLY A 43 -11.61 10.05 -8.39
C GLY A 43 -10.50 11.05 -8.05
N VAL A 44 -10.07 11.84 -9.02
CA VAL A 44 -9.04 12.87 -8.83
C VAL A 44 -9.69 14.18 -8.38
N GLY A 45 -9.24 14.71 -7.25
CA GLY A 45 -9.70 15.98 -6.68
C GLY A 45 -11.04 15.90 -5.92
N PRO A 46 -11.36 16.96 -5.14
CA PRO A 46 -12.47 16.95 -4.18
C PRO A 46 -13.86 16.80 -4.82
N ALA A 47 -14.04 17.26 -6.06
CA ALA A 47 -15.31 17.09 -6.78
C ALA A 47 -15.63 15.62 -7.10
N ALA A 48 -14.63 14.74 -7.07
CA ALA A 48 -14.77 13.31 -7.31
C ALA A 48 -14.70 12.47 -6.02
N ALA A 49 -15.03 13.08 -4.88
CA ALA A 49 -15.10 12.40 -3.60
C ALA A 49 -16.23 11.34 -3.58
N ASN A 50 -15.92 10.19 -2.98
CA ASN A 50 -16.93 9.18 -2.67
C ASN A 50 -17.70 9.54 -1.38
N GLU A 51 -18.62 8.66 -0.97
CA GLU A 51 -19.45 8.81 0.24
C GLU A 51 -18.63 8.91 1.53
N MET A 52 -17.41 8.38 1.54
CA MET A 52 -16.49 8.40 2.68
C MET A 52 -15.63 9.68 2.71
N GLY A 53 -15.80 10.59 1.73
CA GLY A 53 -14.97 11.77 1.56
C GLY A 53 -13.58 11.48 0.99
N ALA A 54 -13.37 10.30 0.41
CA ALA A 54 -12.12 9.88 -0.22
C ALA A 54 -12.07 10.29 -1.71
N TYR A 55 -10.94 10.84 -2.11
CA TYR A 55 -10.51 11.14 -3.48
C TYR A 55 -8.98 11.15 -3.50
N ILE A 56 -8.35 11.21 -4.68
CA ILE A 56 -6.90 11.41 -4.86
C ILE A 56 -6.63 12.92 -4.85
N PRO A 57 -6.00 13.48 -3.79
CA PRO A 57 -5.66 14.90 -3.73
C PRO A 57 -4.56 15.27 -4.73
N LEU A 58 -4.74 16.39 -5.43
CA LEU A 58 -3.72 16.97 -6.29
C LEU A 58 -2.79 17.87 -5.48
N ALA A 59 -1.49 17.81 -5.77
CA ALA A 59 -0.52 18.74 -5.22
C ALA A 59 -0.71 20.15 -5.81
N THR A 60 -0.56 21.17 -4.96
CA THR A 60 -0.66 22.56 -5.37
C THR A 60 0.57 22.95 -6.18
N LYS A 61 0.35 23.37 -7.43
CA LYS A 61 1.40 23.78 -8.35
C LYS A 61 1.82 25.23 -8.08
N GLY A 62 3.09 25.43 -7.76
CA GLY A 62 3.75 26.73 -7.75
C GLY A 62 4.67 26.92 -8.97
N ALA A 63 5.33 28.08 -9.00
CA ALA A 63 6.36 28.40 -9.96
C ALA A 63 7.65 28.81 -9.23
N GLY A 64 8.79 28.44 -9.78
CA GLY A 64 10.10 28.79 -9.22
C GLY A 64 11.18 28.84 -10.30
N VAL A 65 12.41 29.10 -9.86
CA VAL A 65 13.59 29.14 -10.73
C VAL A 65 14.72 28.38 -10.05
N ILE A 66 15.36 27.46 -10.76
CA ILE A 66 16.57 26.75 -10.32
C ILE A 66 17.62 26.88 -11.41
N ALA A 67 18.82 27.34 -11.04
CA ALA A 67 19.93 27.57 -11.98
C ALA A 67 19.53 28.41 -13.23
N GLY A 68 18.65 29.40 -13.06
CA GLY A 68 18.15 30.25 -14.15
C GLY A 68 17.06 29.61 -15.03
N GLN A 69 16.68 28.37 -14.79
CA GLN A 69 15.60 27.68 -15.49
C GLN A 69 14.28 27.77 -14.70
N ALA A 70 13.19 28.13 -15.38
CA ALA A 70 11.86 28.08 -14.80
C ALA A 70 11.46 26.63 -14.49
N VAL A 71 10.94 26.39 -13.30
CA VAL A 71 10.49 25.07 -12.81
C VAL A 71 9.09 25.18 -12.22
N ASP A 72 8.31 24.11 -12.35
CA ASP A 72 7.10 23.91 -11.55
C ASP A 72 7.51 23.51 -10.12
N THR A 73 6.93 24.11 -9.09
CA THR A 73 7.28 23.78 -7.69
C THR A 73 6.12 23.08 -6.98
N TYR A 74 6.45 22.12 -6.13
CA TYR A 74 5.48 21.41 -5.28
C TYR A 74 6.04 21.25 -3.87
N SER A 75 5.19 21.46 -2.85
CA SER A 75 5.57 21.37 -1.44
C SER A 75 4.67 20.37 -0.72
N LEU A 76 5.21 19.19 -0.46
CA LEU A 76 4.50 18.11 0.22
C LEU A 76 5.04 17.90 1.63
N GLY A 77 4.17 17.40 2.51
CA GLY A 77 4.57 16.79 3.76
C GLY A 77 4.36 15.28 3.68
N VAL A 78 5.09 14.52 4.48
CA VAL A 78 4.80 13.10 4.74
C VAL A 78 4.56 12.93 6.23
N ALA A 79 3.36 12.50 6.60
CA ALA A 79 2.87 12.50 7.97
C ALA A 79 1.90 11.36 8.22
N ARG A 80 1.56 11.14 9.50
CA ARG A 80 0.50 10.22 9.91
C ARG A 80 -0.87 10.88 9.76
N PHE A 81 -1.84 10.13 9.24
CA PHE A 81 -3.25 10.50 9.23
C PHE A 81 -4.14 9.29 9.48
N SER A 82 -5.46 9.50 9.49
CA SER A 82 -6.43 8.42 9.55
C SER A 82 -7.58 8.70 8.61
N GLN A 83 -8.14 7.66 8.00
CA GLN A 83 -9.22 7.78 7.03
C GLN A 83 -10.27 6.70 7.28
N PHE A 84 -11.54 7.09 7.13
CA PHE A 84 -12.65 6.15 7.07
C PHE A 84 -12.70 5.55 5.67
N LEU A 85 -12.53 4.22 5.55
CA LEU A 85 -12.39 3.58 4.23
C LEU A 85 -13.69 2.97 3.73
N HIS A 86 -14.50 2.41 4.62
CA HIS A 86 -15.69 1.65 4.25
C HIS A 86 -16.65 1.55 5.44
N PRO A 87 -17.99 1.62 5.26
CA PRO A 87 -18.97 1.52 6.35
C PRO A 87 -18.90 0.22 7.16
N ASP A 88 -18.52 -0.88 6.50
CA ASP A 88 -18.42 -2.21 7.13
C ASP A 88 -17.02 -2.51 7.68
N LEU A 89 -16.05 -1.59 7.53
CA LEU A 89 -14.73 -1.69 8.14
C LEU A 89 -14.76 -0.99 9.51
N PRO A 90 -14.36 -1.65 10.62
CA PRO A 90 -14.43 -1.03 11.94
C PRO A 90 -13.56 0.23 12.06
N GLY A 91 -14.15 1.35 12.49
CA GLY A 91 -13.41 2.57 12.84
C GLY A 91 -12.68 3.24 11.68
N VAL A 92 -11.62 4.00 11.99
CA VAL A 92 -10.75 4.66 11.01
C VAL A 92 -9.42 3.94 10.90
N THR A 93 -8.89 3.83 9.69
CA THR A 93 -7.59 3.22 9.45
C THR A 93 -6.50 4.27 9.52
N GLY A 94 -5.46 4.02 10.31
CA GLY A 94 -4.25 4.86 10.36
C GLY A 94 -3.32 4.58 9.18
N PHE A 95 -2.73 5.64 8.63
CA PHE A 95 -1.81 5.60 7.50
C PHE A 95 -0.62 6.55 7.71
N TYR A 96 0.46 6.29 6.99
CA TYR A 96 1.49 7.28 6.67
C TYR A 96 1.32 7.65 5.20
N GLY A 97 1.36 8.93 4.86
CA GLY A 97 1.16 9.34 3.46
C GLY A 97 1.56 10.76 3.19
N TYR A 98 1.74 11.06 1.91
CA TYR A 98 1.98 12.41 1.44
C TYR A 98 0.73 13.26 1.57
N TYR A 99 0.92 14.57 1.74
CA TYR A 99 -0.15 15.56 1.65
C TYR A 99 0.42 16.88 1.15
N ASP A 100 -0.43 17.70 0.54
CA ASP A 100 -0.06 19.05 0.10
C ASP A 100 0.01 20.00 1.30
N ILE A 101 1.17 20.62 1.56
CA ILE A 101 1.35 21.48 2.74
C ILE A 101 0.45 22.72 2.66
N ALA A 102 0.26 23.27 1.46
CA ALA A 102 -0.51 24.50 1.28
C ALA A 102 -2.01 24.26 1.48
N ALA A 103 -2.55 23.16 0.93
CA ALA A 103 -3.95 22.79 1.08
C ALA A 103 -4.27 22.16 2.45
N GLY A 104 -3.28 21.52 3.10
CA GLY A 104 -3.50 20.74 4.32
C GLY A 104 -4.37 19.50 4.10
N ASP A 105 -4.57 19.09 2.84
CA ASP A 105 -5.50 18.03 2.46
C ASP A 105 -4.84 16.66 2.58
N HIS A 106 -5.00 16.02 3.74
CA HIS A 106 -4.38 14.74 4.06
C HIS A 106 -5.34 13.58 3.81
N LYS A 107 -5.17 12.93 2.66
CA LYS A 107 -5.91 11.73 2.26
C LYS A 107 -4.99 10.69 1.64
N TYR A 108 -5.48 9.47 1.54
CA TYR A 108 -4.76 8.37 0.91
C TYR A 108 -4.42 8.71 -0.56
N LEU A 109 -3.20 8.38 -0.99
CA LEU A 109 -2.62 8.80 -2.29
C LEU A 109 -2.52 10.32 -2.50
N GLY A 110 -2.40 11.09 -1.40
CA GLY A 110 -2.19 12.53 -1.39
C GLY A 110 -0.98 12.99 -2.18
N GLY A 111 -1.06 14.20 -2.75
CA GLY A 111 0.06 14.82 -3.47
C GLY A 111 0.17 14.40 -4.93
N ALA A 112 -0.87 13.84 -5.55
CA ALA A 112 -0.81 13.48 -6.97
C ALA A 112 -0.40 14.67 -7.84
N ILE A 113 0.48 14.44 -8.82
CA ILE A 113 1.00 15.49 -9.70
C ILE A 113 0.59 15.19 -11.14
N VAL A 114 0.13 16.21 -11.86
CA VAL A 114 0.01 16.18 -13.33
C VAL A 114 1.09 17.08 -13.91
N ALA A 115 2.12 16.47 -14.48
CA ALA A 115 3.26 17.15 -15.08
C ALA A 115 3.13 17.21 -16.60
N THR A 116 3.93 18.08 -17.23
CA THR A 116 4.04 18.19 -18.68
C THR A 116 5.47 17.94 -19.11
N ARG A 117 5.65 17.15 -20.18
CA ARG A 117 6.96 16.84 -20.74
C ARG A 117 7.76 18.10 -21.03
N GLY A 118 9.02 18.10 -20.62
CA GLY A 118 9.96 19.20 -20.82
C GLY A 118 9.76 20.39 -19.86
N LYS A 119 8.76 20.35 -18.98
CA LYS A 119 8.65 21.31 -17.86
C LYS A 119 9.25 20.67 -16.61
N PRO A 120 10.48 21.05 -16.22
CA PRO A 120 11.10 20.50 -15.02
C PRO A 120 10.29 20.87 -13.78
N LEU A 121 10.38 20.03 -12.77
CA LEU A 121 9.74 20.27 -11.49
C LEU A 121 10.72 20.12 -10.32
N LEU A 122 10.51 20.95 -9.30
CA LEU A 122 11.18 20.87 -8.01
C LEU A 122 10.17 20.47 -6.95
N LEU A 123 10.37 19.30 -6.37
CA LEU A 123 9.56 18.79 -5.27
C LEU A 123 10.30 18.98 -3.95
N THR A 124 9.66 19.62 -2.97
CA THR A 124 10.14 19.69 -1.58
C THR A 124 9.25 18.82 -0.70
N VAL A 125 9.83 17.90 0.06
CA VAL A 125 9.09 16.98 0.93
C VAL A 125 9.54 17.12 2.39
N ALA A 126 8.67 17.63 3.25
CA ALA A 126 8.90 17.73 4.69
C ALA A 126 8.51 16.42 5.40
N ASN A 127 9.46 15.81 6.12
CA ASN A 127 9.21 14.63 6.93
C ASN A 127 8.68 15.03 8.30
N GLN A 128 7.43 14.63 8.57
CA GLN A 128 6.72 14.87 9.83
C GLN A 128 6.24 13.55 10.45
N LEU A 129 6.86 12.42 10.06
CA LEU A 129 6.49 11.12 10.57
C LEU A 129 6.86 10.99 12.06
N PRO A 130 5.97 10.41 12.90
CA PRO A 130 6.31 10.12 14.28
C PRO A 130 7.38 9.02 14.34
N ASN A 131 8.32 9.12 15.28
CA ASN A 131 9.34 8.09 15.50
C ASN A 131 8.75 6.83 16.19
N SER A 132 7.79 6.20 15.53
CA SER A 132 7.04 5.04 15.99
C SER A 132 6.63 4.18 14.81
N GLU A 133 6.43 2.89 15.05
CA GLU A 133 5.89 1.96 14.06
C GLU A 133 4.36 2.07 13.98
N LEU A 134 3.82 2.08 12.76
CA LEU A 134 2.37 1.95 12.49
C LEU A 134 1.97 0.48 12.34
N ILE A 135 2.87 -0.30 11.74
CA ILE A 135 2.78 -1.74 11.51
C ILE A 135 4.11 -2.36 11.92
N PRO A 136 4.17 -3.67 12.25
CA PRO A 136 5.38 -4.31 12.76
C PRO A 136 6.62 -4.11 11.87
N ILE A 137 7.74 -3.74 12.49
CA ILE A 137 9.04 -3.56 11.81
C ILE A 137 10.09 -4.51 12.40
N ASP A 138 10.66 -5.38 11.57
CA ASP A 138 11.86 -6.15 11.91
C ASP A 138 13.07 -5.22 12.03
N LYS A 139 13.50 -5.01 13.28
CA LYS A 139 14.59 -4.10 13.64
C LYS A 139 15.97 -4.66 13.30
N THR A 140 16.09 -5.93 12.95
CA THR A 140 17.39 -6.55 12.64
C THR A 140 17.80 -6.39 11.17
N ILE A 141 16.87 -5.93 10.31
CA ILE A 141 17.12 -5.72 8.89
C ILE A 141 18.19 -4.66 8.69
N MET A 142 19.06 -4.88 7.70
CA MET A 142 20.09 -3.93 7.30
C MET A 142 19.48 -2.57 6.96
N ALA A 143 20.05 -1.51 7.52
CA ALA A 143 19.68 -0.13 7.22
C ALA A 143 20.87 0.71 6.71
N SER A 144 22.10 0.28 7.00
CA SER A 144 23.35 0.78 6.43
C SER A 144 24.41 -0.34 6.42
N ALA A 145 25.63 -0.04 5.98
CA ALA A 145 26.74 -1.01 6.00
C ALA A 145 27.08 -1.52 7.42
N THR A 146 26.76 -0.76 8.47
CA THR A 146 27.13 -1.07 9.85
C THR A 146 25.94 -1.03 10.83
N GLN A 147 24.75 -0.64 10.36
CA GLN A 147 23.58 -0.44 11.21
C GLN A 147 22.38 -1.22 10.70
N THR A 148 21.55 -1.65 11.65
CA THR A 148 20.24 -2.24 11.42
C THR A 148 19.15 -1.18 11.57
N VAL A 149 17.91 -1.55 11.22
CA VAL A 149 16.74 -0.69 11.39
C VAL A 149 16.57 -0.28 12.86
N GLY A 150 16.91 -1.15 13.81
CA GLY A 150 16.82 -0.88 15.25
C GLY A 150 17.83 0.12 15.79
N ASP A 151 18.92 0.35 15.07
CA ASP A 151 19.97 1.31 15.45
C ASP A 151 19.67 2.74 14.97
N LEU A 152 18.58 2.93 14.22
CA LEU A 152 18.21 4.18 13.58
C LEU A 152 16.77 4.59 13.93
N PRO A 153 16.40 5.88 13.79
CA PRO A 153 15.01 6.29 13.88
C PRO A 153 14.10 5.51 12.91
N LEU A 154 12.88 5.19 13.35
CA LEU A 154 11.90 4.46 12.54
C LEU A 154 11.16 5.37 11.56
N ASN A 155 11.20 6.68 11.77
CA ASN A 155 10.60 7.70 10.92
C ASN A 155 11.50 8.18 9.79
N ARG A 156 12.33 7.29 9.24
CA ARG A 156 13.12 7.54 8.04
C ARG A 156 12.22 7.43 6.81
N THR A 157 12.39 8.36 5.87
CA THR A 157 11.71 8.33 4.58
C THR A 157 12.60 8.85 3.45
N VAL A 158 12.33 8.43 2.21
CA VAL A 158 12.83 9.05 0.98
C VAL A 158 11.86 8.82 -0.16
N THR A 159 11.57 9.86 -0.92
CA THR A 159 10.72 9.78 -2.10
C THR A 159 11.50 9.30 -3.31
N HIS A 160 11.11 8.18 -3.90
CA HIS A 160 11.59 7.71 -5.20
C HIS A 160 10.52 7.93 -6.28
N MET A 161 10.91 8.51 -7.42
CA MET A 161 10.01 8.66 -8.57
C MET A 161 10.17 7.50 -9.54
N HIS A 162 9.32 6.49 -9.37
CA HIS A 162 9.37 5.26 -10.15
C HIS A 162 9.03 5.50 -11.62
N GLY A 163 9.92 5.01 -12.49
CA GLY A 163 9.84 5.20 -13.94
C GLY A 163 10.38 6.54 -14.43
N GLY A 164 10.91 7.36 -13.52
CA GLY A 164 11.51 8.65 -13.80
C GLY A 164 12.88 8.56 -14.46
N PHE A 165 13.15 9.46 -15.40
CA PHE A 165 14.48 9.74 -15.91
C PHE A 165 15.06 10.93 -15.15
N THR A 166 15.66 10.61 -14.02
CA THR A 166 16.07 11.54 -12.97
C THR A 166 17.59 11.55 -12.80
N PRO A 167 18.18 12.67 -12.36
CA PRO A 167 19.56 12.65 -11.90
C PRO A 167 19.65 11.86 -10.59
N TRP A 168 20.77 11.14 -10.38
CA TRP A 168 20.95 10.23 -9.25
C TRP A 168 20.65 10.85 -7.88
N PHE A 169 21.04 12.12 -7.67
CA PHE A 169 20.85 12.81 -6.40
C PHE A 169 19.39 13.18 -6.13
N SER A 170 18.51 13.09 -7.12
CA SER A 170 17.06 13.26 -6.97
C SER A 170 16.29 11.97 -7.22
N ASP A 171 16.95 10.83 -7.41
CA ASP A 171 16.25 9.58 -7.70
C ASP A 171 15.55 9.00 -6.46
N GLY A 172 16.04 9.29 -5.26
CA GLY A 172 15.48 8.74 -4.03
C GLY A 172 15.99 7.34 -3.73
N THR A 173 17.29 7.12 -3.93
CA THR A 173 17.96 5.84 -3.66
C THR A 173 17.82 5.44 -2.18
N PRO A 174 17.94 4.14 -1.83
CA PRO A 174 17.70 3.67 -0.47
C PRO A 174 18.47 4.37 0.65
N PHE A 175 19.66 4.90 0.35
CA PHE A 175 20.54 5.57 1.31
C PHE A 175 20.41 7.10 1.32
N GLN A 176 19.42 7.65 0.59
CA GLN A 176 19.03 9.06 0.62
C GLN A 176 17.92 9.35 1.64
N TRP A 177 17.68 8.44 2.58
CA TRP A 177 16.69 8.65 3.64
C TRP A 177 17.03 9.84 4.54
N TYR A 178 16.00 10.44 5.10
CA TYR A 178 16.10 11.52 6.08
C TYR A 178 14.99 11.43 7.13
N THR A 179 15.18 12.07 8.27
CA THR A 179 14.29 12.07 9.43
C THR A 179 13.81 13.49 9.74
N PRO A 180 12.73 13.67 10.53
CA PRO A 180 12.25 15.00 10.91
C PRO A 180 13.28 15.86 11.65
N THR A 181 14.26 15.25 12.32
CA THR A 181 15.32 15.97 13.05
C THR A 181 16.50 16.36 12.17
N GLY A 182 16.49 15.99 10.88
CA GLY A 182 17.58 16.26 9.94
C GLY A 182 18.68 15.19 9.91
N LEU A 183 18.59 14.11 10.70
CA LEU A 183 19.46 12.94 10.48
C LEU A 183 19.15 12.33 9.11
N HIS A 184 20.18 11.91 8.39
CA HIS A 184 20.04 11.41 7.03
C HIS A 184 21.05 10.30 6.70
N GLY A 185 20.74 9.54 5.64
CA GLY A 185 21.59 8.50 5.11
C GLY A 185 22.82 9.04 4.38
N GLN A 186 23.75 8.13 4.07
CA GLN A 186 25.06 8.45 3.51
C GLN A 186 25.01 9.14 2.14
N SER A 187 23.98 8.85 1.35
CA SER A 187 23.83 9.38 0.00
C SER A 187 22.92 10.62 -0.06
N PHE A 188 22.36 11.05 1.08
CA PHE A 188 21.43 12.18 1.12
C PHE A 188 22.06 13.45 0.57
N MET A 189 21.33 14.10 -0.34
CA MET A 189 21.74 15.33 -0.98
C MET A 189 20.51 16.08 -1.44
N ASN A 190 20.39 17.34 -1.02
CA ASN A 190 19.40 18.27 -1.57
C ASN A 190 19.86 18.75 -2.95
N VAL A 191 18.90 19.17 -3.78
CA VAL A 191 19.17 19.80 -5.08
C VAL A 191 20.12 21.00 -4.88
N PRO A 192 21.27 21.06 -5.57
CA PRO A 192 22.20 22.17 -5.47
C PRO A 192 21.51 23.53 -5.67
N GLY A 193 21.82 24.49 -4.81
CA GLY A 193 21.18 25.82 -4.83
C GLY A 193 19.84 25.90 -4.08
N THR A 194 19.38 24.81 -3.47
CA THR A 194 18.25 24.82 -2.54
C THR A 194 18.73 24.71 -1.10
N ASN A 195 17.96 25.27 -0.16
CA ASN A 195 18.24 25.18 1.28
C ASN A 195 16.95 24.93 2.06
N PRO A 196 16.35 23.74 1.95
CA PRO A 196 15.13 23.42 2.69
C PRO A 196 15.41 23.34 4.21
N PRO A 197 14.39 23.53 5.06
CA PRO A 197 14.56 23.39 6.50
C PRO A 197 14.99 21.96 6.89
N ALA A 198 15.57 21.82 8.08
CA ALA A 198 15.91 20.49 8.63
C ALA A 198 14.67 19.58 8.62
N GLY A 199 14.90 18.31 8.28
CA GLY A 199 13.82 17.33 8.10
C GLY A 199 13.06 17.45 6.78
N SER A 200 13.57 18.21 5.82
CA SER A 200 13.03 18.28 4.46
C SER A 200 14.06 17.90 3.40
N ALA A 201 13.59 17.35 2.29
CA ALA A 201 14.41 17.01 1.12
C ALA A 201 13.88 17.69 -0.15
N THR A 202 14.78 18.07 -1.05
CA THR A 202 14.42 18.57 -2.38
C THR A 202 14.79 17.59 -3.48
N PHE A 203 13.94 17.47 -4.49
CA PHE A 203 14.11 16.60 -5.64
C PHE A 203 13.87 17.39 -6.93
N TYR A 204 14.79 17.30 -7.89
CA TYR A 204 14.68 17.89 -9.21
C TYR A 204 14.36 16.81 -10.23
N TYR A 205 13.20 16.92 -10.88
CA TYR A 205 12.82 16.03 -11.96
C TYR A 205 12.73 16.79 -13.28
N PRO A 206 13.57 16.46 -14.28
CA PRO A 206 13.57 17.15 -15.57
C PRO A 206 12.26 17.03 -16.36
N MET A 207 11.47 15.99 -16.09
CA MET A 207 10.27 15.61 -16.85
C MET A 207 10.52 15.47 -18.36
N ASN A 208 11.77 15.20 -18.77
CA ASN A 208 12.15 15.09 -20.18
C ASN A 208 12.13 13.63 -20.65
N GLN A 209 10.95 13.01 -20.60
CA GLN A 209 10.69 11.65 -21.06
C GLN A 209 9.29 11.56 -21.67
N SER A 210 8.96 10.45 -22.34
CA SER A 210 7.63 10.28 -22.96
C SER A 210 6.50 10.21 -21.92
N ALA A 211 5.32 10.71 -22.29
CA ALA A 211 4.12 10.65 -21.48
C ALA A 211 3.80 9.23 -20.99
N ARG A 212 3.44 9.10 -19.71
CA ARG A 212 3.11 7.83 -19.04
C ARG A 212 2.52 8.09 -17.65
N LEU A 213 1.92 7.07 -17.05
CA LEU A 213 1.67 7.05 -15.62
C LEU A 213 2.99 6.70 -14.92
N LEU A 214 3.52 7.65 -14.17
CA LEU A 214 4.56 7.49 -13.17
C LEU A 214 3.89 7.40 -11.80
N TRP A 215 4.69 7.18 -10.77
CA TRP A 215 4.29 7.30 -9.38
C TRP A 215 5.52 7.54 -8.54
N TYR A 216 5.31 7.97 -7.31
CA TYR A 216 6.38 8.04 -6.35
C TYR A 216 5.97 7.41 -5.03
N HIS A 217 6.94 6.83 -4.34
CA HIS A 217 6.73 6.08 -3.12
C HIS A 217 7.96 6.12 -2.23
N ASP A 218 7.81 5.73 -0.97
CA ASP A 218 8.95 5.58 -0.09
C ASP A 218 9.93 4.52 -0.61
N HIS A 219 11.23 4.77 -0.46
CA HIS A 219 12.29 3.85 -0.91
C HIS A 219 13.37 3.63 0.16
N THR A 220 13.03 3.83 1.43
CA THR A 220 14.00 3.85 2.53
C THR A 220 14.62 2.49 2.84
N MET A 221 15.95 2.44 2.94
CA MET A 221 16.67 1.21 3.28
C MET A 221 16.15 0.55 4.57
N GLY A 222 15.71 -0.70 4.40
CA GLY A 222 15.25 -1.61 5.45
C GLY A 222 13.74 -1.54 5.76
N VAL A 223 13.07 -0.44 5.36
CA VAL A 223 11.67 -0.17 5.73
C VAL A 223 10.77 0.26 4.55
N THR A 224 11.24 0.21 3.31
CA THR A 224 10.41 0.44 2.11
C THR A 224 9.09 -0.33 2.15
N ARG A 225 9.13 -1.63 2.47
CA ARG A 225 7.93 -2.48 2.52
C ARG A 225 6.88 -1.95 3.49
N THR A 226 7.30 -1.45 4.65
CA THR A 226 6.38 -0.98 5.69
C THR A 226 5.92 0.45 5.42
N ASN A 227 6.81 1.32 4.94
CA ASN A 227 6.49 2.70 4.60
C ASN A 227 5.52 2.79 3.41
N ALA A 228 5.83 2.11 2.31
CA ALA A 228 4.97 2.08 1.12
C ALA A 228 3.64 1.37 1.42
N TYR A 229 3.65 0.26 2.19
CA TYR A 229 2.40 -0.39 2.61
C TYR A 229 1.56 0.49 3.55
N SER A 230 2.20 1.33 4.38
CA SER A 230 1.50 2.28 5.24
C SER A 230 0.83 3.42 4.48
N GLY A 231 1.08 3.58 3.17
CA GLY A 231 0.41 4.56 2.30
C GLY A 231 1.31 5.67 1.74
N ILE A 232 2.63 5.63 1.97
CA ILE A 232 3.57 6.61 1.40
C ILE A 232 3.79 6.30 -0.09
N ALA A 233 2.79 6.67 -0.89
CA ALA A 233 2.76 6.54 -2.33
C ALA A 233 1.76 7.53 -2.94
N ALA A 234 2.03 8.02 -4.16
CA ALA A 234 1.08 8.82 -4.93
C ALA A 234 1.35 8.72 -6.44
N PRO A 235 0.31 8.85 -7.29
CA PRO A 235 0.47 8.83 -8.74
C PRO A 235 1.05 10.15 -9.27
N LEU A 236 1.84 10.06 -10.34
CA LEU A 236 2.31 11.21 -11.11
C LEU A 236 2.03 10.96 -12.59
N ILE A 237 1.19 11.78 -13.21
CA ILE A 237 0.85 11.63 -14.63
C ILE A 237 1.69 12.61 -15.42
N LEU A 238 2.56 12.08 -16.29
CA LEU A 238 3.30 12.89 -17.24
C LEU A 238 2.52 12.95 -18.56
N THR A 239 2.16 14.15 -18.96
CA THR A 239 1.46 14.45 -20.21
C THR A 239 2.41 15.06 -21.25
N ASP A 240 2.08 14.98 -22.53
CA ASP A 240 2.84 15.66 -23.58
C ASP A 240 1.94 16.22 -24.71
N PRO A 241 2.48 17.11 -25.58
CA PRO A 241 1.72 17.65 -26.70
C PRO A 241 1.24 16.61 -27.72
N PHE A 242 1.87 15.43 -27.77
CA PHE A 242 1.45 14.37 -28.69
C PHE A 242 0.16 13.72 -28.20
N GLU A 243 0.01 13.48 -26.89
CA GLU A 243 -1.27 13.05 -26.32
C GLU A 243 -2.38 14.09 -26.60
N THR A 244 -2.09 15.39 -26.49
CA THR A 244 -3.03 16.45 -26.85
C THR A 244 -3.44 16.39 -28.32
N TYR A 245 -2.49 16.13 -29.22
CA TYR A 245 -2.78 15.92 -30.64
C TYR A 245 -3.72 14.72 -30.85
N LEU A 246 -3.49 13.59 -30.17
CA LEU A 246 -4.37 12.41 -30.27
C LEU A 246 -5.79 12.71 -29.77
N ILE A 247 -5.94 13.50 -28.71
CA ILE A 247 -7.24 13.93 -28.18
C ILE A 247 -7.98 14.81 -29.19
N ASN A 248 -7.30 15.80 -29.75
CA ASN A 248 -7.90 16.71 -30.74
C ASN A 248 -8.35 16.00 -32.03
N ASN A 249 -7.82 14.81 -32.31
CA ASN A 249 -8.23 13.95 -33.42
C ASN A 249 -9.19 12.83 -33.01
N GLY A 250 -9.70 12.84 -31.77
CA GLY A 250 -10.67 11.85 -31.28
C GLY A 250 -10.10 10.44 -31.06
N LEU A 251 -8.77 10.27 -31.02
CA LEU A 251 -8.12 8.95 -30.87
C LEU A 251 -7.94 8.54 -29.40
N VAL A 252 -7.94 9.51 -28.48
CA VAL A 252 -7.86 9.29 -27.03
C VAL A 252 -8.93 10.18 -26.37
N PRO A 253 -9.77 9.66 -25.46
CA PRO A 253 -10.93 10.41 -24.99
C PRO A 253 -10.57 11.58 -24.06
N GLU A 254 -9.44 11.52 -23.36
CA GLU A 254 -9.06 12.49 -22.34
C GLU A 254 -7.57 12.43 -21.98
N LEU A 255 -7.04 13.56 -21.48
CA LEU A 255 -5.61 13.69 -21.17
C LEU A 255 -5.24 12.94 -19.90
N VAL A 256 -5.95 13.19 -18.80
CA VAL A 256 -5.64 12.58 -17.49
C VAL A 256 -6.18 11.15 -17.42
N GLY A 257 -7.41 10.90 -17.87
CA GLY A 257 -8.05 9.61 -17.69
C GLY A 257 -8.45 9.34 -16.25
N ILE A 258 -8.94 8.14 -16.00
CA ILE A 258 -9.25 7.62 -14.67
C ILE A 258 -8.02 6.83 -14.19
N PRO A 259 -7.22 7.35 -13.24
CA PRO A 259 -6.18 6.55 -12.61
C PRO A 259 -6.83 5.45 -11.78
N LEU A 260 -6.31 4.23 -11.91
CA LEU A 260 -6.67 3.07 -11.11
C LEU A 260 -5.40 2.59 -10.40
N VAL A 261 -5.17 3.12 -9.20
CA VAL A 261 -4.09 2.68 -8.31
C VAL A 261 -4.60 1.48 -7.51
N ILE A 262 -4.21 0.29 -7.94
CA ILE A 262 -4.64 -0.99 -7.37
C ILE A 262 -3.62 -1.41 -6.32
N GLN A 263 -4.09 -1.71 -5.11
CA GLN A 263 -3.27 -2.23 -4.02
C GLN A 263 -4.03 -3.32 -3.29
N ASP A 264 -3.33 -4.28 -2.71
CA ASP A 264 -3.89 -5.19 -1.73
C ASP A 264 -3.47 -4.78 -0.32
N LYS A 265 -4.42 -4.81 0.61
CA LYS A 265 -4.26 -4.55 2.05
C LYS A 265 -4.97 -5.63 2.84
N ALA A 266 -4.58 -5.79 4.09
CA ALA A 266 -5.33 -6.53 5.08
C ALA A 266 -5.60 -5.62 6.26
N PHE A 267 -6.72 -5.87 6.93
CA PHE A 267 -7.18 -5.10 8.07
C PHE A 267 -7.33 -6.00 9.28
N VAL A 268 -7.04 -5.45 10.45
CA VAL A 268 -7.20 -6.17 11.72
C VAL A 268 -8.69 -6.50 11.92
N PRO A 269 -9.08 -7.78 12.12
CA PRO A 269 -10.46 -8.16 12.37
C PRO A 269 -10.87 -7.95 13.83
N LEU A 270 -12.17 -8.05 14.11
CA LEU A 270 -12.72 -7.95 15.47
C LEU A 270 -12.19 -9.06 16.40
N ASP A 271 -11.97 -10.26 15.86
CA ASP A 271 -11.49 -11.43 16.57
C ASP A 271 -9.97 -11.65 16.43
N ILE A 272 -9.19 -10.56 16.26
CA ILE A 272 -7.74 -10.62 16.04
C ILE A 272 -7.02 -11.54 17.03
N LEU A 273 -7.35 -11.55 18.31
CA LEU A 273 -6.68 -12.43 19.29
C LEU A 273 -6.98 -13.92 19.10
N GLY A 274 -8.05 -14.26 18.38
CA GLY A 274 -8.36 -15.61 17.95
C GLY A 274 -7.61 -16.02 16.67
N GLN A 275 -7.28 -15.07 15.81
CA GLN A 275 -6.53 -15.28 14.57
C GLN A 275 -5.02 -15.20 14.84
N ASP A 276 -4.55 -14.06 15.35
CA ASP A 276 -3.18 -13.77 15.75
C ASP A 276 -3.11 -13.27 17.22
N PRO A 277 -2.92 -14.18 18.20
CA PRO A 277 -2.80 -13.85 19.63
C PRO A 277 -1.59 -12.94 19.95
N SER A 278 -0.62 -12.85 19.04
CA SER A 278 0.62 -12.09 19.23
C SER A 278 0.52 -10.66 18.73
N TRP A 279 -0.58 -10.27 18.08
CA TRP A 279 -0.78 -8.94 17.51
C TRP A 279 -0.70 -7.82 18.58
N ARG A 280 0.00 -6.71 18.26
CA ARG A 280 0.20 -5.55 19.15
C ARG A 280 0.11 -4.17 18.47
N TRP A 281 -0.06 -4.09 17.14
CA TRP A 281 0.18 -2.84 16.37
C TRP A 281 -1.08 -2.06 15.96
N GLY A 282 -2.27 -2.48 16.39
CA GLY A 282 -3.52 -1.77 16.11
C GLY A 282 -4.75 -2.53 16.55
N GLY A 283 -5.89 -1.85 16.60
CA GLY A 283 -7.20 -2.46 16.83
C GLY A 283 -7.93 -2.80 15.52
N PRO A 284 -9.14 -3.37 15.60
CA PRO A 284 -9.96 -3.67 14.43
C PRO A 284 -10.06 -2.50 13.44
N GLY A 285 -9.90 -2.80 12.14
CA GLY A 285 -9.86 -1.83 11.04
C GLY A 285 -8.54 -1.09 10.84
N SER A 286 -7.56 -1.27 11.73
CA SER A 286 -6.17 -0.85 11.47
C SER A 286 -5.56 -1.70 10.36
N LEU A 287 -4.47 -1.23 9.75
CA LEU A 287 -3.68 -2.05 8.84
C LEU A 287 -3.13 -3.27 9.58
N TRP A 288 -3.30 -4.44 8.99
CA TRP A 288 -2.59 -5.65 9.40
C TRP A 288 -1.39 -5.88 8.49
N TYR A 289 -0.31 -6.41 9.05
CA TYR A 289 0.90 -6.77 8.31
C TYR A 289 1.56 -7.99 8.96
N PRO A 290 1.98 -9.01 8.18
CA PRO A 290 2.60 -10.20 8.73
C PRO A 290 3.93 -9.87 9.41
N HIS A 291 4.12 -10.39 10.62
CA HIS A 291 5.27 -10.08 11.48
C HIS A 291 5.96 -11.32 12.07
N LEU A 292 5.39 -12.49 11.84
CA LEU A 292 5.99 -13.76 12.21
C LEU A 292 6.18 -14.59 10.95
N TYR A 293 7.35 -15.20 10.87
CA TYR A 293 7.67 -16.11 9.79
C TYR A 293 6.93 -17.44 10.00
N GLU A 294 5.95 -17.75 9.16
CA GLU A 294 5.17 -18.99 9.31
C GLU A 294 6.01 -20.24 9.03
N LYS A 295 5.83 -21.26 9.88
CA LYS A 295 6.44 -22.59 9.75
C LYS A 295 5.73 -23.39 8.65
N SER A 296 6.46 -24.18 7.85
CA SER A 296 5.83 -25.15 6.95
C SER A 296 5.05 -26.24 7.71
N SER A 297 3.91 -26.65 7.16
CA SER A 297 3.14 -27.83 7.63
C SER A 297 3.62 -29.14 7.01
N THR A 298 4.58 -29.10 6.08
CA THR A 298 5.09 -30.27 5.33
C THR A 298 6.61 -30.39 5.46
N ALA A 299 7.13 -31.61 5.66
CA ALA A 299 8.54 -31.92 5.93
C ALA A 299 9.55 -31.65 4.78
N LEU A 300 9.16 -30.89 3.76
CA LEU A 300 9.96 -30.60 2.57
C LEU A 300 10.05 -29.09 2.27
N GLY A 301 9.65 -28.24 3.20
CA GLY A 301 9.71 -26.79 3.00
C GLY A 301 11.15 -26.28 3.15
N ARG A 302 11.58 -25.37 2.26
CA ARG A 302 12.78 -24.52 2.42
C ARG A 302 12.79 -23.68 3.73
N TRP A 303 11.74 -23.81 4.53
CA TRP A 303 11.21 -22.91 5.55
C TRP A 303 11.18 -23.55 6.96
N ASP A 304 11.82 -24.71 7.14
CA ASP A 304 11.81 -25.49 8.39
C ASP A 304 12.89 -25.08 9.42
N TYR A 305 13.64 -24.00 9.17
CA TYR A 305 14.72 -23.53 10.05
C TYR A 305 14.33 -22.39 11.00
N GLY A 306 13.05 -22.04 11.07
CA GLY A 306 12.54 -21.07 12.04
C GLY A 306 12.66 -21.57 13.49
N PRO A 307 12.84 -20.68 14.49
CA PRO A 307 13.00 -21.04 15.90
C PRO A 307 11.78 -21.75 16.51
N ASP A 308 10.62 -21.67 15.84
CA ASP A 308 9.33 -22.23 16.27
C ASP A 308 9.01 -23.55 15.55
N SER A 309 9.98 -24.10 14.82
CA SER A 309 9.90 -25.45 14.26
C SER A 309 9.76 -26.49 15.39
N THR A 310 9.23 -27.67 15.07
CA THR A 310 8.97 -28.73 16.05
C THR A 310 9.36 -30.06 15.41
N PRO A 311 10.45 -30.71 15.86
CA PRO A 311 11.36 -30.22 16.90
C PRO A 311 12.03 -28.90 16.49
N PRO A 312 12.42 -28.03 17.44
CA PRO A 312 13.14 -26.80 17.13
C PRO A 312 14.36 -27.11 16.28
N ALA A 313 14.51 -26.39 15.17
CA ALA A 313 15.62 -26.55 14.26
C ALA A 313 16.91 -26.39 15.05
N VAL A 314 17.78 -27.41 14.98
CA VAL A 314 19.15 -27.29 15.46
C VAL A 314 19.84 -26.35 14.48
N LEU A 315 19.95 -25.09 14.88
CA LEU A 315 20.63 -24.07 14.11
C LEU A 315 22.10 -24.47 13.95
N PRO A 316 22.66 -24.52 12.72
CA PRO A 316 24.08 -24.77 12.55
C PRO A 316 24.89 -23.70 13.30
N PRO A 317 26.11 -24.01 13.77
CA PRO A 317 26.97 -23.04 14.44
C PRO A 317 27.05 -21.72 13.66
N GLY A 318 26.78 -20.59 14.32
CA GLY A 318 26.75 -19.26 13.70
C GLY A 318 25.38 -18.79 13.18
N HIS A 319 24.35 -19.63 13.17
CA HIS A 319 23.00 -19.22 12.76
C HIS A 319 22.22 -18.63 13.94
N ARG A 320 21.51 -17.52 13.71
CA ARG A 320 20.69 -16.83 14.71
C ARG A 320 19.22 -17.22 14.55
N ARG A 321 18.47 -17.20 15.67
CA ARG A 321 17.01 -17.31 15.64
C ARG A 321 16.43 -16.13 14.87
N LEU A 322 15.33 -16.36 14.15
CA LEU A 322 14.56 -15.27 13.55
C LEU A 322 14.08 -14.31 14.65
N PRO A 323 14.13 -12.99 14.43
CA PRO A 323 13.65 -12.00 15.39
C PRO A 323 12.12 -12.05 15.51
N ASN A 324 11.59 -11.38 16.53
CA ASN A 324 10.16 -11.10 16.62
C ASN A 324 9.98 -9.60 16.92
N PRO A 325 9.38 -8.82 16.00
CA PRO A 325 8.87 -9.22 14.68
C PRO A 325 9.99 -9.60 13.69
N SER A 326 9.67 -10.47 12.72
CA SER A 326 10.54 -10.84 11.60
C SER A 326 9.97 -10.37 10.26
N VAL A 327 10.86 -10.02 9.34
CA VAL A 327 10.48 -9.84 7.94
C VAL A 327 9.94 -11.15 7.36
N VAL A 328 8.85 -11.07 6.63
CA VAL A 328 8.40 -12.15 5.75
C VAL A 328 8.89 -11.88 4.32
N PRO A 329 9.26 -12.90 3.53
CA PRO A 329 9.86 -12.67 2.21
C PRO A 329 8.85 -12.07 1.23
N GLU A 330 7.59 -12.47 1.36
CA GLU A 330 6.50 -12.07 0.49
C GLU A 330 5.17 -12.14 1.25
N ALA A 331 4.24 -11.24 0.94
CA ALA A 331 2.92 -11.21 1.53
C ALA A 331 1.88 -10.81 0.50
N PHE A 332 0.75 -11.51 0.51
CA PHE A 332 -0.41 -11.25 -0.33
C PHE A 332 -1.60 -10.98 0.59
N PHE A 333 -2.28 -9.86 0.37
CA PHE A 333 -3.34 -9.41 1.25
C PHE A 333 -4.71 -9.62 0.62
N ASP A 334 -5.73 -9.69 1.45
CA ASP A 334 -7.06 -10.20 1.08
C ASP A 334 -8.09 -9.13 0.72
N THR A 335 -7.75 -7.84 0.84
CA THR A 335 -8.64 -6.73 0.51
C THR A 335 -8.06 -5.89 -0.61
N THR A 336 -8.73 -5.87 -1.76
CA THR A 336 -8.34 -5.05 -2.91
C THR A 336 -8.82 -3.62 -2.70
N LEU A 337 -7.89 -2.67 -2.74
CA LEU A 337 -8.16 -1.24 -2.79
C LEU A 337 -7.92 -0.74 -4.22
N VAL A 338 -8.83 0.12 -4.70
CA VAL A 338 -8.60 0.95 -5.88
C VAL A 338 -8.76 2.40 -5.47
N ASN A 339 -7.71 3.20 -5.67
CA ASN A 339 -7.64 4.60 -5.24
C ASN A 339 -7.93 4.79 -3.74
N GLY A 340 -7.56 3.81 -2.92
CA GLY A 340 -7.76 3.84 -1.47
C GLY A 340 -9.11 3.33 -0.97
N ALA A 341 -10.06 3.03 -1.84
CA ALA A 341 -11.36 2.46 -1.47
C ALA A 341 -11.34 0.93 -1.62
N PRO A 342 -11.82 0.16 -0.62
CA PRO A 342 -12.03 -1.28 -0.76
C PRO A 342 -13.14 -1.59 -1.77
N TYR A 343 -12.86 -2.45 -2.75
CA TYR A 343 -13.83 -2.97 -3.73
C TYR A 343 -14.79 -1.91 -4.30
N PRO A 344 -14.33 -0.79 -4.86
CA PRO A 344 -15.22 0.30 -5.24
C PRO A 344 -15.97 0.02 -6.54
N VAL A 345 -17.05 0.77 -6.76
CA VAL A 345 -17.83 0.77 -8.01
C VAL A 345 -17.76 2.14 -8.69
N VAL A 346 -17.85 2.17 -10.02
CA VAL A 346 -17.96 3.41 -10.79
C VAL A 346 -19.06 3.28 -11.83
N ASN A 347 -19.99 4.24 -11.84
CA ASN A 347 -20.98 4.35 -12.89
C ASN A 347 -20.33 5.02 -14.10
N VAL A 348 -20.37 4.34 -15.24
CA VAL A 348 -19.86 4.82 -16.51
C VAL A 348 -21.01 4.99 -17.50
N THR A 349 -20.88 5.96 -18.40
CA THR A 349 -21.80 6.17 -19.53
C THR A 349 -21.36 5.33 -20.73
N ASP A 350 -22.21 5.18 -21.74
CA ASP A 350 -21.84 4.53 -23.00
C ASP A 350 -20.90 5.42 -23.85
N ARG A 351 -19.62 5.42 -23.49
CA ARG A 351 -18.54 6.12 -24.21
C ARG A 351 -17.20 5.44 -23.97
N THR A 352 -16.19 5.84 -24.73
CA THR A 352 -14.80 5.42 -24.49
C THR A 352 -14.21 6.12 -23.25
N PHE A 353 -13.48 5.37 -22.43
CA PHE A 353 -12.75 5.86 -21.25
C PHE A 353 -11.27 5.56 -21.39
N ARG A 354 -10.44 6.42 -20.77
CA ARG A 354 -9.02 6.15 -20.62
C ARG A 354 -8.73 5.72 -19.19
N LEU A 355 -8.41 4.45 -18.99
CA LEU A 355 -7.95 3.94 -17.69
C LEU A 355 -6.42 3.99 -17.63
N ARG A 356 -5.86 4.52 -16.53
CA ARG A 356 -4.42 4.51 -16.27
C ARG A 356 -4.14 3.61 -15.07
N LEU A 357 -3.70 2.38 -15.33
CA LEU A 357 -3.55 1.36 -14.31
C LEU A 357 -2.17 1.41 -13.67
N LEU A 358 -2.13 1.37 -12.34
CA LEU A 358 -0.92 1.22 -11.54
C LEU A 358 -1.12 0.08 -10.56
N ASN A 359 -0.25 -0.92 -10.61
CA ASN A 359 -0.10 -1.87 -9.53
C ASN A 359 0.79 -1.28 -8.44
N GLY A 360 0.19 -0.82 -7.35
CA GLY A 360 0.87 -0.32 -6.15
C GLY A 360 0.88 -1.33 -5.00
N SER A 361 0.60 -2.62 -5.28
CA SER A 361 0.74 -3.71 -4.31
C SER A 361 2.20 -3.96 -3.94
N GLN A 362 2.42 -4.58 -2.78
CA GLN A 362 3.77 -4.95 -2.33
C GLN A 362 4.38 -6.07 -3.20
N ALA A 363 3.61 -7.12 -3.46
CA ALA A 363 4.08 -8.31 -4.18
C ALA A 363 3.07 -8.90 -5.18
N ARG A 364 1.77 -8.62 -5.00
CA ARG A 364 0.72 -9.21 -5.83
C ARG A 364 0.83 -8.81 -7.30
N PHE A 365 0.87 -9.80 -8.17
CA PHE A 365 0.64 -9.63 -9.61
C PHE A 365 -0.85 -9.79 -9.92
N TRP A 366 -1.37 -8.93 -10.79
CA TRP A 366 -2.78 -8.91 -11.17
C TRP A 366 -2.96 -9.38 -12.61
N HIS A 367 -3.87 -10.33 -12.81
CA HIS A 367 -4.33 -10.75 -14.13
C HIS A 367 -5.74 -10.17 -14.34
N LEU A 368 -5.80 -8.96 -14.88
CA LEU A 368 -7.03 -8.19 -14.99
C LEU A 368 -7.82 -8.59 -16.23
N ASN A 369 -9.09 -8.89 -16.04
CA ASN A 369 -10.04 -9.25 -17.09
C ASN A 369 -11.38 -8.53 -16.80
N LEU A 370 -12.16 -8.27 -17.84
CA LEU A 370 -13.52 -7.73 -17.71
C LEU A 370 -14.50 -8.87 -17.88
N TYR A 371 -15.44 -8.97 -16.94
CA TYR A 371 -16.51 -9.95 -16.96
C TYR A 371 -17.85 -9.25 -16.77
N ALA A 372 -18.91 -9.81 -17.34
CA ALA A 372 -20.26 -9.47 -16.92
C ALA A 372 -20.43 -9.91 -15.45
N GLU A 373 -21.05 -9.07 -14.63
CA GLU A 373 -21.36 -9.42 -13.25
C GLU A 373 -22.47 -10.48 -13.21
N ASP A 374 -22.34 -11.46 -12.31
CA ASP A 374 -23.42 -12.38 -12.00
C ASP A 374 -24.56 -11.63 -11.28
N SER A 375 -25.72 -11.56 -11.93
CA SER A 375 -26.92 -10.90 -11.38
C SER A 375 -27.43 -11.50 -10.07
N SER A 376 -27.02 -12.73 -9.73
CA SER A 376 -27.37 -13.44 -8.50
C SER A 376 -26.29 -13.34 -7.41
N LEU A 377 -25.05 -13.02 -7.78
CA LEU A 377 -23.89 -12.96 -6.88
C LEU A 377 -23.05 -11.71 -7.16
N THR A 378 -23.32 -10.64 -6.39
CA THR A 378 -22.59 -9.36 -6.51
C THR A 378 -21.08 -9.56 -6.43
N GLY A 379 -20.37 -9.07 -7.43
CA GLY A 379 -18.92 -9.11 -7.49
C GLY A 379 -18.29 -10.42 -7.96
N GLU A 380 -19.11 -11.40 -8.36
CA GLU A 380 -18.63 -12.60 -9.02
C GLU A 380 -18.83 -12.47 -10.54
N ALA A 381 -17.91 -13.06 -11.30
CA ALA A 381 -18.03 -13.11 -12.75
C ALA A 381 -19.17 -14.05 -13.14
N HIS A 382 -20.00 -13.65 -14.09
CA HIS A 382 -20.94 -14.54 -14.75
C HIS A 382 -20.15 -15.49 -15.68
N GLU A 383 -19.58 -16.54 -15.10
CA GLU A 383 -18.91 -17.60 -15.84
C GLU A 383 -19.98 -18.42 -16.58
N ARG A 384 -20.09 -18.24 -17.90
CA ARG A 384 -20.96 -19.09 -18.73
C ARG A 384 -20.46 -20.53 -18.63
N GLN A 385 -21.21 -21.39 -17.94
CA GLN A 385 -20.98 -22.84 -17.99
C GLN A 385 -21.33 -23.35 -19.40
N GLY A 386 -20.35 -23.84 -20.16
CA GLY A 386 -20.50 -24.80 -21.27
C GLY A 386 -21.41 -24.45 -22.46
N ASP A 387 -20.86 -24.55 -23.68
CA ASP A 387 -21.54 -24.78 -24.96
C ASP A 387 -22.57 -23.78 -25.55
N ASP A 388 -22.79 -22.60 -24.96
CA ASP A 388 -23.51 -21.53 -25.68
C ASP A 388 -22.56 -20.60 -26.43
N ALA A 389 -22.02 -21.12 -27.53
CA ALA A 389 -21.55 -20.30 -28.64
C ALA A 389 -22.70 -19.38 -29.10
N VAL A 390 -22.45 -18.07 -29.05
CA VAL A 390 -23.15 -16.94 -29.71
C VAL A 390 -24.49 -17.28 -30.41
N PRO A 391 -25.53 -16.50 -30.09
CA PRO A 391 -26.14 -15.73 -31.17
C PRO A 391 -26.05 -14.22 -30.93
N ASP A 392 -25.98 -13.53 -32.06
CA ASP A 392 -25.76 -12.10 -32.31
C ASP A 392 -26.51 -11.08 -31.42
N ARG A 393 -25.80 -9.94 -31.23
CA ARG A 393 -26.21 -8.52 -31.37
C ARG A 393 -27.50 -8.02 -30.70
N ASN A 394 -27.37 -6.95 -29.91
CA ASN A 394 -27.39 -5.56 -30.40
C ASN A 394 -26.68 -4.62 -29.43
#